data_AF-A0A9P0YL31-F1
#
_entry.id   AF-A0A9P0YL31-F1
#
_cell.length_a   1.000
_cell.length_b   1.000
_cell.length_c   1.000
_cell.angle_alpha   90.00
_cell.angle_beta   90.00
_cell.angle_gamma   90.00
#
_symmetry.space_group_name_H-M   'P 1'
#
loop_
_entity.id
_entity.type
_entity.pdbx_description
1 polymer ?
#
loop_
_entity_poly.entity_id
_entity_poly.type
_entity_poly.pdbx_seq_one_letter_code
_entity_poly.pdbx_strand_id
1 'polypeptide(L)'
;MRIRLHIYHHLKKVVNVMTIGTEKGNTIKVITTPQRMNKIVQFLVAAYEDFNSKGPTKFCKTFFRYTVRCDASENNMCEAFNGTICRARTKPLIHMLEDIRNYVMERIYSKQNLMSHDLVDDTLCSRIKKKLEKLVGFSARSVARPSVGGLFQVHEGVDAYSVCLNERTCTCKAWQLTGLPCRHAIASISFMRVDPCTYVDDVYRKFTHKKYYRLGLPPMNGERMWPKVPGEPIKPPPYRVMPGRPKKN
;
A
#
# COMPACT_ATOMS: atom_id res chain seq x y z
N MET A 1 -0.84 23.29 -0.98
CA MET A 1 -1.22 21.88 -0.69
C MET A 1 -2.73 21.59 -0.76
N ARG A 2 -3.65 22.58 -0.70
CA ARG A 2 -5.11 22.37 -0.80
C ARG A 2 -5.65 22.12 -2.23
N ILE A 3 -5.00 22.65 -3.27
CA ILE A 3 -5.45 22.52 -4.67
C ILE A 3 -5.30 21.08 -5.20
N ARG A 4 -4.24 20.36 -4.79
CA ARG A 4 -3.97 18.98 -5.26
C ARG A 4 -5.01 17.94 -4.79
N LEU A 5 -5.60 18.13 -3.61
CA LEU A 5 -6.67 17.26 -3.09
C LEU A 5 -7.98 17.43 -3.86
N HIS A 6 -8.30 18.65 -4.29
CA HIS A 6 -9.56 18.91 -4.98
C HIS A 6 -9.58 18.34 -6.40
N ILE A 7 -8.46 18.42 -7.12
CA ILE A 7 -8.28 17.80 -8.45
C ILE A 7 -8.43 16.28 -8.36
N TYR A 8 -7.80 15.63 -7.38
CA TYR A 8 -7.92 14.18 -7.17
C TYR A 8 -9.35 13.75 -6.81
N HIS A 9 -10.06 14.53 -5.98
CA HIS A 9 -11.43 14.23 -5.59
C HIS A 9 -12.44 14.42 -6.74
N HIS A 10 -12.19 15.40 -7.62
CA HIS A 10 -12.96 15.60 -8.86
C HIS A 10 -12.66 14.51 -9.90
N LEU A 11 -11.39 14.11 -10.07
CA LEU A 11 -11.02 12.99 -10.93
C LEU A 11 -11.66 11.68 -10.46
N LYS A 12 -11.72 11.43 -9.15
CA LYS A 12 -12.40 10.25 -8.57
C LYS A 12 -13.90 10.22 -8.90
N LYS A 13 -14.56 11.38 -8.94
CA LYS A 13 -15.99 11.52 -9.28
C LYS A 13 -16.28 11.50 -10.79
N VAL A 14 -15.45 12.15 -11.61
CA VAL A 14 -15.67 12.32 -13.06
C VAL A 14 -15.19 11.13 -13.87
N VAL A 15 -14.08 10.49 -13.47
CA VAL A 15 -13.47 9.40 -14.24
C VAL A 15 -14.09 8.05 -13.86
N ASN A 16 -14.95 8.00 -12.84
CA ASN A 16 -15.28 6.75 -12.17
C ASN A 16 -13.96 5.99 -11.95
N VAL A 17 -13.05 6.60 -11.19
CA VAL A 17 -12.01 5.83 -10.51
C VAL A 17 -12.75 5.06 -9.43
N MET A 18 -13.63 4.16 -9.89
CA MET A 18 -13.98 2.94 -9.23
C MET A 18 -12.65 2.46 -8.69
N THR A 19 -12.63 2.27 -7.38
CA THR A 19 -12.08 1.06 -6.80
C THR A 19 -11.23 0.29 -7.79
N ILE A 20 -9.95 0.10 -7.46
CA ILE A 20 -9.25 -1.13 -7.82
C ILE A 20 -10.00 -2.28 -7.11
N GLY A 21 -11.24 -2.49 -7.54
CA GLY A 21 -12.17 -3.53 -7.20
C GLY A 21 -12.07 -4.43 -8.41
N THR A 22 -11.17 -5.41 -8.26
CA THR A 22 -11.33 -6.78 -8.72
C THR A 22 -12.55 -7.05 -9.60
N GLU A 23 -12.50 -6.62 -10.86
CA GLU A 23 -13.20 -7.35 -11.92
C GLU A 23 -12.22 -8.36 -12.50
N LYS A 24 -12.32 -9.58 -11.94
CA LYS A 24 -11.84 -10.84 -12.51
C LYS A 24 -10.36 -10.87 -12.91
N GLY A 25 -9.51 -11.26 -11.95
CA GLY A 25 -8.15 -11.74 -12.20
C GLY A 25 -7.13 -10.61 -12.29
N ASN A 26 -6.17 -10.62 -11.37
CA ASN A 26 -5.07 -9.66 -11.25
C ASN A 26 -4.14 -9.63 -12.49
N THR A 27 -4.58 -9.16 -13.64
CA THR A 27 -3.66 -8.71 -14.68
C THR A 27 -3.41 -7.25 -14.43
N ILE A 28 -2.13 -6.85 -14.34
CA ILE A 28 -1.75 -5.43 -14.35
C ILE A 28 -1.99 -4.91 -15.77
N LYS A 29 -3.27 -4.79 -16.12
CA LYS A 29 -3.71 -4.05 -17.29
C LYS A 29 -3.70 -2.59 -16.85
N VAL A 30 -2.55 -1.93 -17.05
CA VAL A 30 -2.51 -0.47 -17.13
C VAL A 30 -3.29 -0.10 -18.39
N ILE A 31 -4.62 -0.13 -18.30
CA ILE A 31 -5.49 0.39 -19.34
C ILE A 31 -5.83 1.82 -18.93
N THR A 32 -4.83 2.69 -19.06
CA THR A 32 -5.06 4.08 -19.47
C THR A 32 -5.36 4.02 -20.97
N THR A 33 -6.55 3.56 -21.35
CA THR A 33 -6.96 3.63 -22.75
C THR A 33 -6.98 5.10 -23.18
N PRO A 34 -6.53 5.45 -24.40
CA PRO A 34 -6.61 6.80 -24.94
C PRO A 34 -8.03 7.41 -24.81
N GLN A 35 -9.06 6.57 -24.90
CA GLN A 35 -10.46 7.00 -24.72
C GLN A 35 -10.77 7.54 -23.32
N ARG A 36 -10.12 7.04 -22.26
CA ARG A 36 -10.31 7.53 -20.88
C ARG A 36 -9.54 8.83 -20.63
N MET A 37 -8.37 8.97 -21.23
CA MET A 37 -7.56 10.20 -21.17
C MET A 37 -8.28 11.37 -21.88
N ASN A 38 -8.91 11.11 -23.03
CA ASN A 38 -9.66 12.13 -23.78
C ASN A 38 -10.84 12.72 -22.98
N LYS A 39 -11.49 11.93 -22.12
CA LYS A 39 -12.53 12.44 -21.21
C LYS A 39 -11.99 13.38 -20.13
N ILE A 40 -10.74 13.20 -19.69
CA ILE A 40 -10.11 14.08 -18.69
C ILE A 40 -9.73 15.42 -19.32
N VAL A 41 -9.23 15.40 -20.56
CA VAL A 41 -8.88 16.59 -21.34
C VAL A 41 -10.08 17.53 -21.49
N GLN A 42 -11.28 16.98 -21.72
CA GLN A 42 -12.51 17.76 -21.91
C GLN A 42 -12.91 18.61 -20.70
N PHE A 43 -12.53 18.24 -19.48
CA PHE A 43 -12.94 18.94 -18.25
C PHE A 43 -11.78 19.65 -17.53
N LEU A 44 -10.54 19.17 -17.67
CA LEU A 44 -9.40 19.66 -16.89
C LEU A 44 -8.08 19.57 -17.68
N VAL A 45 -7.92 20.44 -18.68
CA VAL A 45 -6.67 20.56 -19.49
C VAL A 45 -5.42 20.66 -18.62
N ALA A 46 -5.45 21.52 -17.59
CA ALA A 46 -4.31 21.69 -16.67
C ALA A 46 -3.98 20.40 -15.88
N ALA A 47 -4.98 19.57 -15.54
CA ALA A 47 -4.74 18.30 -14.85
C ALA A 47 -4.15 17.25 -15.79
N TYR A 48 -4.54 17.29 -17.07
CA TYR A 48 -3.98 16.42 -18.10
C TYR A 48 -2.52 16.77 -18.42
N GLU A 49 -2.20 18.05 -18.57
CA GLU A 49 -0.82 18.52 -18.77
C GLU A 49 0.07 18.17 -17.56
N ASP A 50 -0.42 18.41 -16.34
CA ASP A 50 0.26 18.02 -15.10
C ASP A 50 0.39 16.48 -14.95
N PHE A 51 -0.50 15.70 -15.53
CA PHE A 51 -0.38 14.24 -15.55
C PHE A 51 0.69 13.77 -16.54
N ASN A 52 0.67 14.32 -17.76
CA ASN A 52 1.65 13.99 -18.79
C ASN A 52 3.07 14.43 -18.41
N SER A 53 3.23 15.61 -17.79
CA SER A 53 4.53 16.13 -17.37
C SER A 53 5.25 15.24 -16.34
N LYS A 54 4.50 14.48 -15.53
CA LYS A 54 5.08 13.56 -14.55
C LYS A 54 5.64 12.29 -15.18
N GLY A 55 5.18 11.92 -16.37
CA GLY A 55 5.57 10.70 -17.07
C GLY A 55 5.10 9.39 -16.42
N PRO A 56 5.06 8.29 -17.18
CA PRO A 56 4.43 7.03 -16.75
C PRO A 56 5.17 6.30 -15.62
N THR A 57 6.44 6.62 -15.40
CA THR A 57 7.28 5.97 -14.39
C THR A 57 6.78 6.17 -12.96
N LYS A 58 6.03 7.25 -12.70
CA LYS A 58 5.56 7.62 -11.36
C LYS A 58 4.23 6.99 -10.96
N PHE A 59 3.44 6.50 -11.92
CA PHE A 59 2.08 6.01 -11.66
C PHE A 59 1.78 4.64 -12.27
N CYS A 60 2.48 4.22 -13.33
CA CYS A 60 2.30 2.90 -13.91
C CYS A 60 3.12 1.85 -13.14
N LYS A 61 2.42 0.87 -12.55
CA LYS A 61 3.04 -0.25 -11.80
C LYS A 61 4.11 -1.00 -12.60
N THR A 62 4.06 -0.97 -13.93
CA THR A 62 5.03 -1.63 -14.82
C THR A 62 6.45 -1.11 -14.70
N PHE A 63 6.65 0.12 -14.20
CA PHE A 63 7.95 0.77 -13.99
C PHE A 63 8.38 0.80 -12.52
N PHE A 64 7.58 0.22 -11.62
CA PHE A 64 7.91 0.24 -10.20
C PHE A 64 9.05 -0.73 -9.90
N ARG A 65 9.89 -0.35 -8.94
CA ARG A 65 10.97 -1.20 -8.45
C ARG A 65 10.39 -2.39 -7.70
N TYR A 66 10.94 -3.57 -7.95
CA TYR A 66 10.53 -4.81 -7.30
C TYR A 66 11.16 -5.03 -5.91
N THR A 67 11.98 -4.09 -5.41
CA THR A 67 12.69 -4.25 -4.13
C THR A 67 11.79 -4.11 -2.91
N VAL A 68 10.70 -3.33 -3.01
CA VAL A 68 9.84 -2.99 -1.86
C VAL A 68 8.79 -4.06 -1.57
N ARG A 69 8.51 -4.95 -2.53
CA ARG A 69 7.53 -6.05 -2.41
C ARG A 69 6.21 -5.59 -1.79
N CYS A 70 5.62 -4.54 -2.37
CA CYS A 70 4.45 -3.87 -1.83
C CYS A 70 3.38 -3.69 -2.91
N ASP A 71 2.14 -4.05 -2.56
CA ASP A 71 0.98 -3.86 -3.43
C ASP A 71 0.38 -2.45 -3.31
N ALA A 72 0.75 -1.70 -2.26
CA ALA A 72 0.28 -0.35 -2.04
C ALA A 72 0.96 0.62 -3.02
N SER A 73 0.16 1.19 -3.91
CA SER A 73 0.57 2.16 -4.93
C SER A 73 -0.22 3.47 -4.84
N GLU A 74 -1.08 3.57 -3.83
CA GLU A 74 -2.05 4.64 -3.66
C GLU A 74 -1.73 5.51 -2.45
N ASN A 75 -2.29 6.72 -2.43
CA ASN A 75 -2.18 7.69 -1.34
C ASN A 75 -2.88 7.25 -0.03
N ASN A 76 -3.44 6.04 0.00
CA ASN A 76 -4.19 5.50 1.13
C ASN A 76 -3.39 5.54 2.46
N MET A 77 -2.08 5.32 2.42
CA MET A 77 -1.23 5.43 3.61
C MET A 77 -1.22 6.86 4.17
N CYS A 78 -1.06 7.86 3.31
CA CYS A 78 -1.09 9.26 3.69
C CYS A 78 -2.48 9.70 4.15
N GLU A 79 -3.54 9.22 3.50
CA GLU A 79 -4.93 9.53 3.88
C GLU A 79 -5.28 8.94 5.25
N ALA A 80 -4.93 7.68 5.49
CA ALA A 80 -5.13 7.03 6.77
C ALA A 80 -4.35 7.75 7.89
N PHE A 81 -3.09 8.14 7.63
CA PHE A 81 -2.28 8.89 8.58
C PHE A 81 -2.88 10.27 8.86
N ASN A 82 -3.20 11.05 7.82
CA ASN A 82 -3.81 12.38 7.96
C ASN A 82 -5.16 12.33 8.67
N GLY A 83 -5.97 11.31 8.40
CA GLY A 83 -7.24 11.08 9.08
C GLY A 83 -7.04 10.81 10.58
N THR A 84 -6.02 10.01 10.92
CA THR A 84 -5.66 9.71 12.31
C THR A 84 -5.26 10.97 13.07
N ILE A 85 -4.34 11.77 12.53
CA ILE A 85 -3.80 12.93 13.24
C ILE A 85 -4.69 14.18 13.13
N CYS A 86 -5.83 14.09 12.44
CA CYS A 86 -6.69 15.24 12.17
C CYS A 86 -7.13 15.97 13.46
N ARG A 87 -7.50 15.21 14.50
CA ARG A 87 -7.87 15.76 15.81
C ARG A 87 -6.66 16.29 16.59
N ALA A 88 -5.53 15.59 16.55
CA ALA A 88 -4.30 16.06 17.21
C ALA A 88 -3.87 17.43 16.67
N ARG A 89 -4.03 17.66 15.36
CA ARG A 89 -3.68 18.93 14.70
C ARG A 89 -4.52 20.14 15.09
N THR A 90 -5.61 19.96 15.83
CA THR A 90 -6.40 21.09 16.36
C THR A 90 -5.92 21.53 17.74
N LYS A 91 -4.94 20.83 18.33
CA LYS A 91 -4.41 21.11 19.67
C LYS A 91 -3.13 21.98 19.59
N PRO A 92 -2.73 22.65 20.68
CA PRO A 92 -1.42 23.30 20.78
C PRO A 92 -0.27 22.34 20.46
N LEU A 93 0.85 22.86 19.97
CA LEU A 93 1.98 22.08 19.44
C LEU A 93 2.40 20.92 20.36
N ILE A 94 2.59 21.18 21.65
CA ILE A 94 3.00 20.17 22.62
C ILE A 94 1.97 19.04 22.74
N HIS A 95 0.69 19.39 22.91
CA HIS A 95 -0.39 18.39 22.99
C HIS A 95 -0.59 17.64 21.67
N MET A 96 -0.41 18.29 20.52
CA MET A 96 -0.44 17.62 19.20
C MET A 96 0.66 16.56 19.10
N LEU A 97 1.89 16.90 19.50
CA LEU A 97 3.01 15.97 19.47
C LEU A 97 2.82 14.81 20.45
N GLU A 98 2.31 15.07 21.66
CA GLU A 98 1.99 14.05 22.65
C GLU A 98 0.90 13.07 22.16
N ASP A 99 -0.19 13.57 21.57
CA ASP A 99 -1.23 12.74 20.97
C ASP A 99 -0.66 11.83 19.86
N ILE A 100 0.17 12.38 18.97
CA ILE A 100 0.79 11.63 17.89
C ILE A 100 1.74 10.56 18.45
N ARG A 101 2.56 10.92 19.45
CA ARG A 101 3.48 10.01 20.12
C ARG A 101 2.73 8.85 20.79
N ASN A 102 1.68 9.14 21.56
CA ASN A 102 0.85 8.13 22.21
C ASN A 102 0.21 7.19 21.18
N TYR A 103 -0.35 7.74 20.10
CA TYR A 103 -0.90 6.93 19.02
C TYR A 103 0.14 5.98 18.40
N VAL A 104 1.34 6.48 18.09
CA VAL A 104 2.41 5.66 17.50
C VAL A 104 2.88 4.59 18.50
N MET A 105 3.03 4.95 19.77
CA MET A 105 3.41 4.04 20.86
C MET A 105 2.41 2.89 21.01
N GLU A 106 1.12 3.20 21.17
CA GLU A 106 0.04 2.21 21.26
C GLU A 106 -0.05 1.35 20.01
N ARG A 107 0.13 1.95 18.83
CA ARG A 107 0.10 1.23 17.56
C ARG A 107 1.26 0.25 17.45
N ILE A 108 2.48 0.64 17.79
CA ILE A 108 3.65 -0.26 17.78
C ILE A 108 3.43 -1.42 18.75
N TYR A 109 3.01 -1.11 19.99
CA TYR A 109 2.68 -2.13 21.00
C TYR A 109 1.61 -3.12 20.51
N SER A 110 0.52 -2.61 19.95
CA SER A 110 -0.55 -3.43 19.36
C SER A 110 -0.01 -4.33 18.24
N LYS A 111 0.90 -3.82 17.39
CA LYS A 111 1.51 -4.59 16.28
C LYS A 111 2.49 -5.65 16.76
N GLN A 112 3.20 -5.41 17.86
CA GLN A 112 4.04 -6.43 18.50
C GLN A 112 3.17 -7.57 19.05
N ASN A 113 2.10 -7.24 19.78
CA ASN A 113 1.23 -8.23 20.42
C ASN A 113 0.43 -9.09 19.44
N LEU A 114 0.11 -8.58 18.25
CA LEU A 114 -0.55 -9.39 17.22
C LEU A 114 0.25 -10.64 16.82
N MET A 115 1.56 -10.67 17.05
CA MET A 115 2.43 -11.79 16.69
C MET A 115 3.05 -12.53 17.89
N SER A 116 2.73 -12.12 19.12
CA SER A 116 3.21 -12.80 20.35
C SER A 116 2.32 -13.98 20.73
N HIS A 117 1.01 -13.93 20.43
CA HIS A 117 0.06 -14.99 20.79
C HIS A 117 0.07 -16.21 19.84
N ASP A 118 0.67 -16.09 18.67
CA ASP A 118 0.84 -17.21 17.75
C ASP A 118 2.17 -17.92 18.03
N LEU A 119 2.13 -18.97 18.87
CA LEU A 119 3.29 -19.78 19.28
C LEU A 119 3.85 -20.68 18.17
N VAL A 120 3.18 -20.76 17.01
CA VAL A 120 3.63 -21.60 15.88
C VAL A 120 4.69 -20.86 15.07
N ASP A 121 5.90 -21.41 15.17
CA ASP A 121 7.15 -20.88 14.64
C ASP A 121 7.07 -20.59 13.11
N ASP A 122 7.64 -19.45 12.75
CA ASP A 122 7.83 -18.91 11.39
C ASP A 122 6.67 -18.90 10.36
N THR A 123 5.43 -18.96 10.80
CA THR A 123 4.28 -18.94 9.85
C THR A 123 4.02 -17.55 9.21
N LEU A 124 3.39 -17.53 8.03
CA LEU A 124 2.92 -16.28 7.39
C LEU A 124 1.93 -15.50 8.27
N CYS A 125 1.93 -14.17 8.18
CA CYS A 125 0.93 -13.34 8.86
C CYS A 125 -0.49 -13.72 8.41
N SER A 126 -1.45 -13.78 9.35
CA SER A 126 -2.85 -14.19 9.08
C SER A 126 -3.51 -13.41 7.92
N ARG A 127 -3.27 -12.10 7.82
CA ARG A 127 -3.78 -11.27 6.71
C ARG A 127 -3.22 -11.69 5.34
N ILE A 128 -1.96 -12.13 5.31
CA ILE A 128 -1.30 -12.59 4.09
C ILE A 128 -1.80 -13.98 3.72
N LYS A 129 -1.98 -14.88 4.69
CA LYS A 129 -2.61 -16.20 4.45
C LYS A 129 -3.99 -16.05 3.79
N LYS A 130 -4.87 -15.21 4.35
CA LYS A 130 -6.18 -14.90 3.75
C LYS A 130 -6.09 -14.30 2.35
N LYS A 131 -5.05 -13.50 2.07
CA LYS A 131 -4.83 -12.94 0.73
C LYS A 131 -4.35 -14.02 -0.24
N LEU A 132 -3.48 -14.92 0.21
CA LEU A 132 -2.98 -16.04 -0.57
C LEU A 132 -4.09 -17.03 -0.90
N GLU A 133 -4.94 -17.40 0.06
CA GLU A 133 -6.12 -18.26 -0.15
C GLU A 133 -7.04 -17.72 -1.26
N LYS A 134 -7.28 -16.41 -1.28
CA LYS A 134 -8.04 -15.77 -2.37
C LYS A 134 -7.35 -15.93 -3.71
N LEU A 135 -6.02 -15.76 -3.77
CA LEU A 135 -5.24 -15.95 -5.00
C LEU A 135 -5.25 -17.41 -5.46
N VAL A 136 -5.24 -18.36 -4.54
CA VAL A 136 -5.44 -19.79 -4.82
C VAL A 136 -6.81 -20.01 -5.46
N GLY A 137 -7.88 -19.44 -4.90
CA GLY A 137 -9.21 -19.51 -5.53
C GLY A 137 -9.23 -18.92 -6.95
N PHE A 138 -8.51 -17.82 -7.19
CA PHE A 138 -8.41 -17.24 -8.54
C PHE A 138 -7.54 -18.06 -9.51
N SER A 139 -6.61 -18.87 -9.00
CA SER A 139 -5.72 -19.69 -9.84
C SER A 139 -6.46 -20.79 -10.59
N ALA A 140 -7.65 -21.19 -10.14
CA ALA A 140 -8.50 -22.17 -10.81
C ALA A 140 -8.88 -21.79 -12.27
N ARG A 141 -8.77 -20.51 -12.63
CA ARG A 141 -8.99 -20.02 -14.00
C ARG A 141 -7.76 -20.14 -14.91
N SER A 142 -6.62 -20.49 -14.34
CA SER A 142 -5.33 -20.53 -15.01
C SER A 142 -4.93 -21.99 -15.25
N VAL A 143 -4.59 -22.31 -16.50
CA VAL A 143 -4.13 -23.65 -16.90
C VAL A 143 -2.62 -23.60 -17.12
N ALA A 144 -1.87 -24.22 -16.21
CA ALA A 144 -0.42 -24.27 -16.28
C ALA A 144 0.05 -25.45 -17.17
N ARG A 145 1.01 -25.19 -18.06
CA ARG A 145 1.71 -26.19 -18.85
C ARG A 145 3.20 -26.10 -18.56
N PRO A 146 3.85 -27.17 -18.09
CA PRO A 146 5.29 -27.15 -17.83
C PRO A 146 6.08 -26.98 -19.13
N SER A 147 7.20 -26.29 -19.03
CA SER A 147 8.21 -26.10 -20.06
C SER A 147 9.59 -26.44 -19.46
N VAL A 148 10.66 -26.27 -20.24
CA VAL A 148 12.02 -26.60 -19.84
C VAL A 148 12.52 -25.72 -18.68
N GLY A 149 13.36 -26.28 -17.81
CA GLY A 149 14.10 -25.50 -16.79
C GLY A 149 13.24 -24.89 -15.67
N GLY A 150 12.07 -25.46 -15.35
CA GLY A 150 11.17 -24.91 -14.33
C GLY A 150 10.32 -23.72 -14.81
N LEU A 151 10.27 -23.50 -16.12
CA LEU A 151 9.38 -22.56 -16.77
C LEU A 151 8.00 -23.17 -16.98
N PHE A 152 6.98 -22.32 -16.99
CA PHE A 152 5.60 -22.68 -17.26
C PHE A 152 4.98 -21.69 -18.22
N GLN A 153 4.21 -22.21 -19.17
CA GLN A 153 3.27 -21.43 -19.96
C GLN A 153 1.89 -21.58 -19.33
N VAL A 154 1.34 -20.47 -18.83
CA VAL A 154 0.06 -20.45 -18.12
C VAL A 154 -0.97 -19.71 -18.95
N HIS A 155 -2.04 -20.40 -19.32
CA HIS A 155 -3.15 -19.79 -20.06
C HIS A 155 -4.25 -19.33 -19.11
N GLU A 156 -4.79 -18.15 -19.36
CA GLU A 156 -5.98 -17.65 -18.68
C GLU A 156 -6.89 -16.98 -19.73
N GLY A 157 -7.97 -17.68 -20.09
CA GLY A 157 -8.79 -17.29 -21.24
C GLY A 157 -7.97 -17.30 -22.52
N VAL A 158 -7.93 -16.15 -23.21
CA VAL A 158 -7.16 -15.97 -24.46
C VAL A 158 -5.72 -15.54 -24.22
N ASP A 159 -5.38 -15.10 -23.00
CA ASP A 159 -4.05 -14.61 -22.66
C ASP A 159 -3.13 -15.78 -22.24
N ALA A 160 -1.83 -15.65 -22.50
CA ALA A 160 -0.79 -16.57 -22.03
C ALA A 160 0.30 -15.82 -21.26
N TYR A 161 0.79 -16.44 -20.19
CA TYR A 161 1.77 -15.87 -19.28
C TYR A 161 2.94 -16.84 -19.11
N SER A 162 4.17 -16.32 -19.14
CA SER A 162 5.36 -17.10 -18.81
C SER A 162 5.66 -16.94 -17.32
N VAL A 163 5.84 -18.06 -16.64
CA VAL A 163 6.15 -18.14 -15.21
C VAL A 163 7.46 -18.91 -15.04
N CYS A 164 8.40 -18.37 -14.26
CA CYS A 164 9.60 -19.06 -13.83
C CYS A 164 9.53 -19.23 -12.31
N LEU A 165 9.43 -20.48 -11.83
CA LEU A 165 9.36 -20.75 -10.40
C LEU A 165 10.70 -20.51 -9.69
N ASN A 166 11.81 -20.82 -10.36
CA ASN A 166 13.17 -20.64 -9.84
C ASN A 166 13.49 -19.15 -9.59
N GLU A 167 13.20 -18.31 -10.58
CA GLU A 167 13.42 -16.86 -10.49
C GLU A 167 12.30 -16.12 -9.76
N ARG A 168 11.20 -16.81 -9.43
CA ARG A 168 9.99 -16.23 -8.82
C ARG A 168 9.40 -15.09 -9.65
N THR A 169 9.35 -15.27 -10.97
CA THR A 169 8.88 -14.26 -11.92
C THR A 169 7.64 -14.70 -12.67
N CYS A 170 6.79 -13.73 -13.01
CA CYS A 170 5.70 -13.91 -13.96
C CYS A 170 5.64 -12.71 -14.91
N THR A 171 5.24 -12.93 -16.16
CA THR A 171 5.01 -11.84 -17.14
C THR A 171 3.93 -10.86 -16.69
N CYS A 172 3.01 -11.27 -15.81
CA CYS A 172 2.02 -10.37 -15.22
C CYS A 172 2.62 -9.35 -14.23
N LYS A 173 3.91 -9.51 -13.85
CA LYS A 173 4.68 -8.67 -12.91
C LYS A 173 4.16 -8.60 -11.47
N ALA A 174 2.97 -9.12 -11.20
CA ALA A 174 2.35 -9.05 -9.88
C ALA A 174 3.18 -9.78 -8.81
N TRP A 175 3.84 -10.89 -9.17
CA TRP A 175 4.70 -11.61 -8.23
C TRP A 175 5.91 -10.79 -7.82
N GLN A 176 6.64 -10.25 -8.79
CA GLN A 176 7.81 -9.41 -8.53
C GLN A 176 7.45 -8.14 -7.76
N LEU A 177 6.32 -7.51 -8.08
CA LEU A 177 5.88 -6.28 -7.43
C LEU A 177 5.43 -6.48 -5.99
N THR A 178 4.66 -7.54 -5.74
CA THR A 178 4.02 -7.74 -4.43
C THR A 178 4.82 -8.66 -3.54
N GLY A 179 5.71 -9.50 -4.06
CA GLY A 179 6.35 -10.58 -3.31
C GLY A 179 5.42 -11.76 -2.97
N LEU A 180 4.18 -11.75 -3.47
CA LEU A 180 3.23 -12.85 -3.33
C LEU A 180 3.11 -13.58 -4.68
N PRO A 181 3.11 -14.93 -4.71
CA PRO A 181 2.90 -15.65 -5.96
C PRO A 181 1.55 -15.22 -6.54
N CYS A 182 1.59 -14.74 -7.79
CA CYS A 182 0.38 -14.35 -8.51
C CYS A 182 -0.46 -15.60 -8.85
N ARG A 183 -1.72 -15.45 -9.26
CA ARG A 183 -2.58 -16.60 -9.59
C ARG A 183 -1.98 -17.54 -10.67
N HIS A 184 -1.22 -17.00 -11.63
CA HIS A 184 -0.54 -17.79 -12.65
C HIS A 184 0.61 -18.62 -12.07
N ALA A 185 1.38 -18.00 -11.16
CA ALA A 185 2.42 -18.68 -10.41
C ALA A 185 1.84 -19.76 -9.50
N ILE A 186 0.73 -19.48 -8.82
CA ILE A 186 0.04 -20.45 -7.98
C ILE A 186 -0.43 -21.64 -8.82
N ALA A 187 -1.01 -21.43 -10.01
CA ALA A 187 -1.39 -22.55 -10.88
C ALA A 187 -0.19 -23.44 -11.25
N SER A 188 0.98 -22.83 -11.48
CA SER A 188 2.23 -23.56 -11.76
C SER A 188 2.75 -24.31 -10.52
N ILE A 189 2.66 -23.69 -9.34
CA ILE A 189 3.04 -24.30 -8.06
C ILE A 189 2.11 -25.47 -7.72
N SER A 190 0.81 -25.31 -7.94
CA SER A 190 -0.20 -26.35 -7.75
C SER A 190 0.02 -27.53 -8.70
N PHE A 191 0.43 -27.27 -9.95
CA PHE A 191 0.83 -28.33 -10.88
C PHE A 191 1.98 -29.18 -10.31
N MET A 192 2.98 -28.53 -9.69
CA MET A 192 4.09 -29.20 -9.01
C MET A 192 3.71 -29.85 -7.67
N ARG A 193 2.46 -29.71 -7.21
CA ARG A 193 1.96 -30.20 -5.91
C ARG A 193 2.75 -29.68 -4.71
N VAL A 194 3.26 -28.45 -4.82
CA VAL A 194 3.97 -27.77 -3.73
C VAL A 194 3.04 -26.75 -3.05
N ASP A 195 3.25 -26.49 -1.76
CA ASP A 195 2.51 -25.44 -1.05
C ASP A 195 2.91 -24.04 -1.54
N PRO A 196 1.96 -23.20 -2.02
CA PRO A 196 2.21 -21.82 -2.40
C PRO A 196 2.81 -20.95 -1.30
N CYS A 197 2.64 -21.30 -0.02
CA CYS A 197 3.23 -20.53 1.09
C CYS A 197 4.76 -20.53 1.05
N THR A 198 5.39 -21.55 0.47
CA THR A 198 6.85 -21.66 0.34
C THR A 198 7.46 -20.64 -0.66
N TYR A 199 6.62 -20.09 -1.54
CA TYR A 199 6.99 -19.13 -2.58
C TYR A 199 6.67 -17.67 -2.21
N VAL A 200 6.16 -17.43 -1.00
CA VAL A 200 5.92 -16.09 -0.47
C VAL A 200 7.23 -15.46 0.00
N ASP A 201 7.40 -14.17 -0.29
CA ASP A 201 8.57 -13.42 0.13
C ASP A 201 8.67 -13.26 1.66
N ASP A 202 9.91 -13.28 2.17
CA ASP A 202 10.21 -13.25 3.60
C ASP A 202 9.74 -11.96 4.29
N VAL A 203 9.50 -10.87 3.55
CA VAL A 203 8.90 -9.64 4.12
C VAL A 203 7.54 -9.88 4.78
N TYR A 204 6.85 -10.97 4.42
CA TYR A 204 5.53 -11.33 4.95
C TYR A 204 5.56 -12.39 6.06
N ARG A 205 6.74 -12.86 6.44
CA ARG A 205 6.92 -13.79 7.56
C ARG A 205 6.72 -13.07 8.89
N LYS A 206 6.20 -13.81 9.87
CA LYS A 206 6.07 -13.33 11.26
C LYS A 206 7.39 -12.87 11.84
N PHE A 207 8.49 -13.57 11.55
CA PHE A 207 9.83 -13.17 11.98
C PHE A 207 10.17 -11.75 11.52
N THR A 208 9.98 -11.46 10.24
CA THR A 208 10.25 -10.15 9.65
C THR A 208 9.33 -9.07 10.23
N HIS A 209 8.05 -9.38 10.46
CA HIS A 209 7.14 -8.47 11.16
C HIS A 209 7.66 -8.14 12.57
N LYS A 210 8.04 -9.15 13.37
CA LYS A 210 8.61 -8.94 14.72
C LYS A 210 9.87 -8.08 14.66
N LYS A 211 10.73 -8.27 13.65
CA LYS A 211 11.92 -7.45 13.43
C LYS A 211 11.58 -5.98 13.17
N TYR A 212 10.60 -5.69 12.30
CA TYR A 212 10.19 -4.32 11.98
C TYR A 212 9.60 -3.57 13.18
N TYR A 213 8.85 -4.26 14.03
CA TYR A 213 8.23 -3.66 15.22
C TYR A 213 9.05 -3.89 16.49
N ARG A 214 10.30 -4.33 16.43
CA ARG A 214 11.10 -4.67 17.62
C ARG A 214 11.32 -3.46 18.53
N LEU A 215 11.58 -2.30 17.94
CA LEU A 215 11.84 -1.07 18.69
C LEU A 215 10.53 -0.35 18.98
N GLY A 216 10.22 -0.18 20.27
CA GLY A 216 9.09 0.61 20.76
C GLY A 216 9.49 2.06 21.07
N LEU A 217 8.48 2.91 21.21
CA LEU A 217 8.66 4.23 21.83
C LEU A 217 8.57 4.06 23.35
N PRO A 218 9.57 4.52 24.13
CA PRO A 218 9.48 4.46 25.58
C PRO A 218 8.39 5.42 26.09
N PRO A 219 7.84 5.15 27.29
CA PRO A 219 6.97 6.11 27.96
C PRO A 219 7.74 7.40 28.27
N MET A 220 7.02 8.51 28.34
CA MET A 220 7.56 9.79 28.80
C MET A 220 6.79 10.24 30.02
N ASN A 221 7.50 10.94 30.91
CA ASN A 221 6.87 11.60 32.05
C ASN A 221 5.86 12.66 31.56
N GLY A 222 4.91 13.03 32.42
CA GLY A 222 4.02 14.16 32.15
C GLY A 222 4.75 15.51 32.22
N GLU A 223 4.13 16.54 31.65
CA GLU A 223 4.68 17.91 31.52
C GLU A 223 5.29 18.47 32.82
N ARG A 224 4.66 18.20 33.96
CA ARG A 224 5.11 18.67 35.29
C ARG A 224 6.47 18.11 35.72
N MET A 225 6.89 17.01 35.13
CA MET A 225 8.14 16.30 35.45
C MET A 225 9.19 16.44 34.35
N TRP A 226 8.92 17.24 33.30
CA TRP A 226 9.90 17.45 32.23
C TRP A 226 11.09 18.28 32.72
N PRO A 227 12.31 17.93 32.30
CA PRO A 227 13.48 18.73 32.63
C PRO A 227 13.34 20.13 32.04
N LYS A 228 13.66 21.16 32.85
CA LYS A 228 13.73 22.53 32.36
C LYS A 228 14.98 22.68 31.51
N VAL A 229 14.79 23.00 30.24
CA VAL A 229 15.88 23.25 29.30
C VAL A 229 16.30 24.73 29.40
N PRO A 230 17.61 25.04 29.51
CA PRO A 230 18.07 26.42 29.43
C PRO A 230 17.84 26.96 28.01
N GLY A 231 17.21 28.12 27.90
CA GLY A 231 16.90 28.78 26.62
C GLY A 231 15.69 29.70 26.69
N GLU A 232 15.45 30.46 25.62
CA GLU A 232 14.23 31.28 25.52
C GLU A 232 12.99 30.38 25.41
N PRO A 233 11.89 30.70 26.12
CA PRO A 233 10.63 30.00 25.96
C PRO A 233 10.12 30.17 24.52
N ILE A 234 9.61 29.08 23.94
CA ILE A 234 8.96 29.12 22.63
C ILE A 234 7.78 30.07 22.72
N LYS A 235 7.91 31.25 22.11
CA LYS A 235 6.83 32.23 22.03
C LYS A 235 5.69 31.66 21.19
N PRO A 236 4.42 31.91 21.55
CA PRO A 236 3.31 31.50 20.72
C PRO A 236 3.47 32.12 19.32
N PRO A 237 3.08 31.42 18.25
CA PRO A 237 3.11 31.99 16.92
C PRO A 237 2.28 33.29 16.92
N PRO A 238 2.73 34.33 16.21
CA PRO A 238 2.01 35.60 16.16
C PRO A 238 0.58 35.35 15.65
N TYR A 239 -0.38 35.95 16.34
CA TYR A 239 -1.79 35.83 15.99
C TYR A 239 -1.99 36.29 14.53
N ARG A 240 -2.45 35.37 13.67
CA ARG A 240 -2.86 35.68 12.30
C ARG A 240 -4.34 35.40 12.17
N VAL A 241 -5.12 36.43 11.79
CA VAL A 241 -6.47 36.24 11.28
C VAL A 241 -6.35 35.46 9.97
N MET A 242 -6.66 34.17 10.00
CA MET A 242 -6.72 33.39 8.77
C MET A 242 -7.95 33.85 7.96
N PRO A 243 -7.81 34.08 6.64
CA PRO A 243 -8.96 34.30 5.76
C PRO A 243 -9.94 33.11 5.92
N GLY A 244 -11.09 33.39 6.52
CA GLY A 244 -12.06 32.38 6.93
C GLY A 244 -13.03 32.00 5.81
N ARG A 245 -13.46 30.73 5.84
CA ARG A 245 -14.66 30.23 5.14
C ARG A 245 -15.90 30.72 5.91
N PRO A 246 -16.99 31.18 5.24
CA PRO A 246 -18.20 31.63 5.92
C PRO A 246 -18.75 30.55 6.87
N LYS A 247 -19.24 30.96 8.04
CA LYS A 247 -19.95 30.06 8.96
C LYS A 247 -21.22 29.56 8.27
N LYS A 248 -21.48 28.26 8.35
CA LYS A 248 -22.80 27.72 8.00
C LYS A 248 -23.79 28.28 9.01
N ASN A 249 -24.76 29.05 8.52
CA ASN A 249 -26.00 29.32 9.23
C ASN A 249 -26.79 28.02 9.42
#